data_AF-A0A972E3Q1-F1
#
_entry.id   AF-A0A972E3Q1-F1
#
_cell.length_a   1.000
_cell.length_b   1.000
_cell.length_c   1.000
_cell.angle_alpha   90.00
_cell.angle_beta   90.00
_cell.angle_gamma   90.00
#
_symmetry.space_group_name_H-M   'P 1'
#
loop_
_entity.id
_entity.type
_entity.pdbx_description
1 polymer ?
#
loop_
_entity_poly.entity_id
_entity_poly.type
_entity_poly.pdbx_seq_one_letter_code
_entity_poly.pdbx_strand_id
1 'polypeptide(L)'
;MKLLKLFKYKEQAHVLMDLLSDKGIRFEERKLSPVEIFVSEEDFENAFELMRSNERLIEASSEKWYAVTTAPDEITAQIIKSSLDSENIPSLLKGIAVPYGEPIIFGQGGLVPMEILVPGSYLEAAKALIETNMTYPEEFQEEDREEVETQTREEDTEKKEEE
;
A
#
# COMPACT_ATOMS: atom_id res chain seq x y z
N MET A 1 24.81 -29.46 3.98
CA MET A 1 23.59 -28.71 4.34
C MET A 1 23.94 -27.69 5.40
N LYS A 2 23.65 -26.41 5.15
CA LYS A 2 23.91 -25.28 6.07
C LYS A 2 22.58 -24.72 6.58
N LEU A 3 22.57 -24.27 7.83
CA LEU A 3 21.41 -23.60 8.44
C LEU A 3 21.24 -22.22 7.79
N LEU A 4 20.08 -21.97 7.20
CA LEU A 4 19.76 -20.68 6.57
C LEU A 4 19.24 -19.69 7.62
N LYS A 5 18.16 -20.04 8.31
CA LYS A 5 17.53 -19.22 9.36
C LYS A 5 16.71 -20.12 10.29
N LEU A 6 16.53 -19.64 11.52
CA LEU A 6 15.67 -20.25 12.52
C LEU A 6 14.46 -19.34 12.75
N PHE A 7 13.27 -19.90 12.64
CA PHE A 7 12.01 -19.18 12.75
C PHE A 7 11.31 -19.52 14.06
N LYS A 8 10.88 -18.46 14.77
CA LYS A 8 10.05 -18.60 15.97
C LYS A 8 8.61 -18.98 15.61
N TYR A 9 8.10 -18.43 14.51
CA TYR A 9 6.73 -18.64 14.03
C TYR A 9 6.74 -19.51 12.78
N LYS A 10 5.79 -20.44 12.70
CA LYS A 10 5.75 -21.45 11.62
C LYS A 10 5.33 -20.81 10.29
N GLU A 11 4.51 -19.79 10.35
CA GLU A 11 4.01 -19.01 9.22
C GLU A 11 5.16 -18.34 8.45
N GLN A 12 6.12 -17.76 9.18
CA GLN A 12 7.31 -17.14 8.58
C GLN A 12 8.19 -18.17 7.87
N ALA A 13 8.34 -19.35 8.47
CA ALA A 13 9.08 -20.45 7.88
C ALA A 13 8.43 -20.92 6.57
N HIS A 14 7.09 -21.06 6.54
CA HIS A 14 6.37 -21.46 5.33
C HIS A 14 6.54 -20.47 4.19
N VAL A 15 6.43 -19.15 4.45
CA VAL A 15 6.65 -18.15 3.40
C VAL A 15 8.06 -18.27 2.79
N LEU A 16 9.10 -18.49 3.62
CA LEU A 16 10.43 -18.71 3.08
C LEU A 16 10.53 -20.03 2.30
N MET A 17 9.90 -21.12 2.77
CA MET A 17 9.88 -22.41 2.07
C MET A 17 9.21 -22.30 0.69
N ASP A 18 8.13 -21.54 0.58
CA ASP A 18 7.43 -21.30 -0.68
C ASP A 18 8.35 -20.54 -1.65
N LEU A 19 8.99 -19.46 -1.18
CA LEU A 19 9.93 -18.69 -1.99
C LEU A 19 11.14 -19.52 -2.47
N LEU A 20 11.67 -20.41 -1.61
CA LEU A 20 12.75 -21.32 -1.99
C LEU A 20 12.28 -22.35 -3.02
N SER A 21 11.08 -22.89 -2.85
CA SER A 21 10.46 -23.84 -3.79
C SER A 21 10.26 -23.22 -5.16
N ASP A 22 9.77 -21.98 -5.23
CA ASP A 22 9.54 -21.24 -6.47
C ASP A 22 10.83 -21.00 -7.28
N LYS A 23 11.97 -20.90 -6.59
CA LYS A 23 13.30 -20.82 -7.21
C LYS A 23 13.95 -22.17 -7.48
N GLY A 24 13.29 -23.28 -7.11
CA GLY A 24 13.83 -24.63 -7.26
C GLY A 24 14.97 -24.95 -6.30
N ILE A 25 15.13 -24.18 -5.22
CA ILE A 25 16.17 -24.40 -4.21
C ILE A 25 15.74 -25.55 -3.30
N ARG A 26 16.63 -26.53 -3.11
CA ARG A 26 16.37 -27.67 -2.22
C ARG A 26 16.61 -27.28 -0.76
N PHE A 27 15.62 -27.53 0.10
CA PHE A 27 15.71 -27.30 1.53
C PHE A 27 15.26 -28.50 2.36
N GLU A 28 15.74 -28.57 3.59
CA GLU A 28 15.30 -29.48 4.65
C GLU A 28 14.71 -28.67 5.80
N GLU A 29 13.49 -29.00 6.21
CA GLU A 29 12.89 -28.53 7.45
C GLU A 29 13.31 -29.46 8.61
N ARG A 30 13.81 -28.88 9.70
CA ARG A 30 14.09 -29.61 10.94
C ARG A 30 13.44 -28.89 12.13
N LYS A 31 12.87 -29.68 13.04
CA LYS A 31 12.11 -29.25 14.24
C LYS A 31 10.86 -28.42 13.89
N LEU A 32 9.78 -28.67 14.63
CA LEU A 32 8.48 -28.03 14.36
C LEU A 32 8.30 -26.70 15.10
N SER A 33 9.08 -26.44 16.16
CA SER A 33 9.12 -25.14 16.86
C SER A 33 10.32 -25.07 17.83
N PRO A 34 11.27 -24.13 17.66
CA PRO A 34 11.43 -23.27 16.49
C PRO A 34 11.77 -24.07 15.22
N VAL A 35 11.35 -23.56 14.06
CA VAL A 35 11.54 -24.21 12.76
C VAL A 35 12.92 -23.85 12.20
N GLU A 36 13.71 -24.85 11.86
CA GLU A 36 15.05 -24.68 11.29
C GLU A 36 15.01 -25.03 9.79
N ILE A 37 15.36 -24.08 8.94
CA ILE A 37 15.45 -24.30 7.48
C ILE A 37 16.92 -24.49 7.11
N PHE A 38 17.24 -25.64 6.53
CA PHE A 38 18.56 -25.97 6.02
C PHE A 38 18.54 -26.00 4.49
N VAL A 39 19.60 -25.52 3.86
CA VAL A 39 19.77 -25.53 2.40
C VAL A 39 21.10 -26.20 2.02
N SER A 40 21.23 -26.61 0.75
CA SER A 40 22.52 -27.09 0.22
C SER A 40 23.59 -26.00 0.32
N GLU A 41 24.86 -26.38 0.45
CA GLU A 41 25.95 -25.39 0.49
C GLU A 41 26.09 -24.62 -0.82
N GLU A 42 25.77 -25.28 -1.93
CA GLU A 42 25.83 -24.71 -3.29
C GLU A 42 24.77 -23.62 -3.50
N ASP A 43 23.60 -23.78 -2.88
CA ASP A 43 22.47 -22.85 -3.02
C ASP A 43 22.38 -21.82 -1.89
N PHE A 44 23.29 -21.89 -0.90
CA PHE A 44 23.19 -21.10 0.33
C PHE A 44 23.16 -19.59 0.07
N GLU A 45 24.06 -19.10 -0.79
CA GLU A 45 24.15 -17.66 -1.07
C GLU A 45 22.88 -17.14 -1.75
N ASN A 46 22.39 -17.87 -2.75
CA ASN A 46 21.15 -17.53 -3.46
C ASN A 46 19.94 -17.55 -2.52
N ALA A 47 19.85 -18.56 -1.65
CA ALA A 47 18.79 -18.67 -0.66
C ALA A 47 18.85 -17.52 0.37
N PHE A 48 20.05 -17.12 0.78
CA PHE A 48 20.27 -16.03 1.72
C PHE A 48 19.90 -14.66 1.12
N GLU A 49 20.30 -14.39 -0.12
CA GLU A 49 19.90 -13.17 -0.82
C GLU A 49 18.39 -13.09 -1.04
N LEU A 50 17.77 -14.22 -1.41
CA LEU A 50 16.33 -14.31 -1.59
C LEU A 50 15.57 -14.05 -0.28
N MET A 51 16.05 -14.62 0.83
CA MET A 51 15.50 -14.34 2.14
C MET A 51 15.64 -12.86 2.51
N ARG A 52 16.83 -12.28 2.28
CA ARG A 52 17.12 -10.88 2.64
C ARG A 52 16.27 -9.89 1.84
N SER A 53 16.08 -10.13 0.55
CA SER A 53 15.22 -9.28 -0.30
C SER A 53 13.73 -9.36 0.07
N ASN A 54 13.30 -10.44 0.71
CA ASN A 54 11.92 -10.67 1.13
C ASN A 54 11.72 -10.63 2.65
N GLU A 55 12.68 -10.08 3.41
CA GLU A 55 12.67 -10.13 4.87
C GLU A 55 11.40 -9.48 5.46
N ARG A 56 10.97 -8.33 4.93
CA ARG A 56 9.73 -7.65 5.35
C ARG A 56 8.48 -8.51 5.14
N LEU A 57 8.40 -9.24 4.03
CA LEU A 57 7.28 -10.13 3.74
C LEU A 57 7.25 -11.31 4.72
N ILE A 58 8.43 -11.88 4.99
CA ILE A 58 8.60 -12.99 5.92
C ILE A 58 8.25 -12.54 7.35
N GLU A 59 8.62 -11.33 7.76
CA GLU A 59 8.27 -10.79 9.07
C GLU A 59 6.77 -10.52 9.21
N ALA A 60 6.18 -9.86 8.20
CA ALA A 60 4.76 -9.51 8.15
C ALA A 60 3.82 -10.72 8.11
N SER A 61 4.28 -11.91 7.69
CA SER A 61 3.44 -13.11 7.62
C SER A 61 3.00 -13.63 9.00
N SER A 62 3.74 -13.29 10.06
CA SER A 62 3.34 -13.59 11.45
C SER A 62 2.46 -12.52 12.07
N GLU A 63 2.34 -11.36 11.43
CA GLU A 63 1.62 -10.24 11.99
C GLU A 63 0.12 -10.37 11.72
N LYS A 64 -0.66 -9.98 12.72
CA LYS A 64 -2.09 -9.78 12.52
C LYS A 64 -2.30 -8.61 11.56
N TRP A 65 -3.16 -8.83 10.58
CA TRP A 65 -3.58 -7.80 9.65
C TRP A 65 -4.74 -7.02 10.25
N TYR A 66 -4.67 -5.70 10.19
CA TYR A 66 -5.67 -4.79 10.76
C TYR A 66 -6.27 -3.93 9.66
N ALA A 67 -7.58 -3.69 9.74
CA ALA A 67 -8.26 -2.76 8.86
C ALA A 67 -7.82 -1.33 9.21
N VAL A 68 -7.28 -0.63 8.21
CA VAL A 68 -6.88 0.78 8.34
C VAL A 68 -8.07 1.68 8.08
N THR A 69 -8.79 1.41 6.99
CA THR A 69 -9.97 2.15 6.56
C THR A 69 -10.85 1.29 5.65
N THR A 70 -12.06 1.78 5.36
CA THR A 70 -13.01 1.19 4.43
C THR A 70 -13.25 2.14 3.26
N ALA A 71 -13.06 1.65 2.04
CA ALA A 71 -13.40 2.37 0.82
C ALA A 71 -14.82 2.01 0.36
N PRO A 72 -15.58 2.96 -0.22
CA PRO A 72 -16.95 2.73 -0.67
C PRO A 72 -17.05 1.84 -1.91
N ASP A 73 -15.98 1.76 -2.70
CA ASP A 73 -15.90 1.02 -3.96
C ASP A 73 -14.47 0.48 -4.19
N GLU A 74 -14.36 -0.49 -5.10
CA GLU A 74 -13.10 -1.15 -5.43
C GLU A 74 -12.06 -0.20 -6.06
N ILE A 75 -12.51 0.79 -6.84
CA ILE A 75 -11.61 1.73 -7.54
C ILE A 75 -10.92 2.61 -6.49
N THR A 76 -11.69 3.19 -5.57
CA THR A 76 -11.19 3.99 -4.46
C THR A 76 -10.25 3.16 -3.57
N ALA A 77 -10.59 1.89 -3.32
CA ALA A 77 -9.74 0.98 -2.56
C ALA A 77 -8.38 0.76 -3.25
N GLN A 78 -8.39 0.58 -4.57
CA GLN A 78 -7.18 0.37 -5.37
C GLN A 78 -6.29 1.62 -5.42
N ILE A 79 -6.88 2.82 -5.42
CA ILE A 79 -6.14 4.09 -5.34
C ILE A 79 -5.39 4.17 -4.00
N ILE A 80 -6.08 3.92 -2.88
CA ILE A 80 -5.46 3.94 -1.55
C ILE A 80 -4.37 2.87 -1.45
N LYS A 81 -4.63 1.67 -1.99
CA LYS A 81 -3.64 0.59 -2.07
C LYS A 81 -2.39 1.03 -2.82
N SER A 82 -2.55 1.70 -3.95
CA SER A 82 -1.42 2.19 -4.77
C SER A 82 -0.58 3.23 -4.01
N SER A 83 -1.21 4.10 -3.21
CA SER A 83 -0.49 5.02 -2.32
C SER A 83 0.32 4.30 -1.25
N LEU A 84 -0.25 3.27 -0.60
CA LEU A 84 0.46 2.45 0.38
C LEU A 84 1.63 1.68 -0.25
N ASP A 85 1.42 1.12 -1.45
CA ASP A 85 2.44 0.40 -2.19
C ASP A 85 3.62 1.33 -2.56
N SER A 86 3.34 2.60 -2.89
CA SER A 86 4.38 3.60 -3.21
C SER A 86 5.33 3.90 -2.03
N GLU A 87 4.84 3.72 -0.81
CA GLU A 87 5.57 3.94 0.44
C GLU A 87 6.12 2.63 1.02
N ASN A 88 6.10 1.55 0.22
CA ASN A 88 6.52 0.21 0.59
C ASN A 88 5.75 -0.37 1.79
N ILE A 89 4.48 -0.01 1.95
CA ILE A 89 3.59 -0.54 2.98
C ILE A 89 2.78 -1.71 2.39
N PRO A 90 2.95 -2.95 2.89
CA PRO A 90 2.17 -4.09 2.42
C PRO A 90 0.68 -3.89 2.71
N SER A 91 -0.17 -4.10 1.69
CA SER A 91 -1.61 -3.89 1.82
C SER A 91 -2.44 -4.97 1.10
N LEU A 92 -3.59 -5.33 1.68
CA LEU A 92 -4.56 -6.26 1.12
C LEU A 92 -5.95 -5.62 1.07
N LEU A 93 -6.69 -5.91 0.01
CA LEU A 93 -8.08 -5.48 -0.13
C LEU A 93 -9.01 -6.66 0.16
N LYS A 94 -10.05 -6.42 0.97
CA LYS A 94 -11.03 -7.43 1.34
C LYS A 94 -12.44 -6.86 1.16
N GLY A 95 -13.23 -7.48 0.30
CA GLY A 95 -14.63 -7.08 0.09
C GLY A 95 -15.49 -7.30 1.32
N ILE A 96 -16.25 -6.27 1.69
CA ILE A 96 -17.31 -6.37 2.69
C ILE A 96 -18.57 -6.81 1.94
N ALA A 97 -18.98 -8.06 2.18
CA ALA A 97 -20.28 -8.52 1.71
C ALA A 97 -21.38 -7.79 2.50
N VAL A 98 -22.12 -6.90 1.83
CA VAL A 98 -23.29 -6.27 2.42
C VAL A 98 -24.46 -7.27 2.34
N PRO A 99 -25.03 -7.75 3.47
CA PRO A 99 -26.17 -8.65 3.43
C PRO A 99 -27.39 -7.88 2.88
N TYR A 100 -27.86 -8.28 1.70
CA TYR A 100 -28.89 -7.57 0.95
C TYR A 100 -30.26 -7.58 1.63
N GLY A 101 -30.84 -6.38 1.80
CA GLY A 101 -32.29 -6.14 1.90
C GLY A 101 -32.88 -5.52 0.62
N GLU A 102 -32.05 -5.12 -0.35
CA GLU A 102 -32.48 -4.50 -1.61
C GLU A 102 -31.93 -5.28 -2.82
N PRO A 103 -32.67 -5.31 -3.95
CA PRO A 103 -32.33 -6.15 -5.09
C PRO A 103 -31.00 -5.72 -5.73
N ILE A 104 -30.06 -6.67 -5.80
CA ILE A 104 -28.80 -6.56 -6.54
C ILE A 104 -29.12 -6.30 -8.01
N ILE A 105 -28.82 -5.11 -8.51
CA ILE A 105 -28.84 -4.86 -9.95
C ILE A 105 -27.51 -5.38 -10.51
N PHE A 106 -27.55 -6.58 -11.08
CA PHE A 106 -26.41 -7.16 -11.82
C PHE A 106 -26.11 -6.27 -13.05
N GLY A 107 -25.06 -5.45 -12.95
CA GLY A 107 -24.66 -4.53 -14.02
C GLY A 107 -23.86 -3.30 -13.56
N GLN A 108 -23.94 -2.92 -12.28
CA GLN A 108 -23.05 -1.91 -11.68
C GLN A 108 -21.89 -2.60 -10.97
N GLY A 109 -20.85 -2.98 -11.73
CA GLY A 109 -19.58 -3.39 -11.14
C GLY A 109 -18.94 -2.18 -10.45
N GLY A 110 -18.89 -2.16 -9.12
CA GLY A 110 -18.08 -1.18 -8.41
C GLY A 110 -18.48 -0.90 -6.96
N LEU A 111 -19.76 -0.94 -6.59
CA LEU A 111 -20.22 -0.46 -5.27
C LEU A 111 -20.12 -1.52 -4.15
N VAL A 112 -19.12 -2.41 -4.21
CA VAL A 112 -18.84 -3.29 -3.08
C VAL A 112 -17.84 -2.55 -2.19
N PRO A 113 -18.22 -2.18 -0.95
CA PRO A 113 -17.28 -1.56 -0.03
C PRO A 113 -16.14 -2.53 0.28
N MET A 114 -14.92 -1.99 0.36
CA MET A 114 -13.69 -2.77 0.54
C MET A 114 -12.96 -2.32 1.81
N GLU A 115 -12.55 -3.28 2.65
CA GLU A 115 -11.60 -3.06 3.74
C GLU A 115 -10.17 -3.05 3.19
N ILE A 116 -9.39 -2.05 3.58
CA ILE A 116 -7.95 -2.01 3.33
C ILE A 116 -7.23 -2.48 4.60
N LEU A 117 -6.51 -3.59 4.46
CA LEU A 117 -5.81 -4.27 5.55
C LEU A 117 -4.31 -4.04 5.42
N VAL A 118 -3.63 -3.79 6.53
CA VAL A 118 -2.16 -3.73 6.62
C VAL A 118 -1.63 -4.55 7.80
N PRO A 119 -0.37 -5.01 7.77
CA PRO A 119 0.26 -5.63 8.93
C PRO A 119 0.33 -4.67 10.12
N GLY A 120 0.21 -5.20 11.34
CA GLY A 120 0.19 -4.38 12.57
C GLY A 120 1.37 -3.43 12.74
N SER A 121 2.57 -3.81 12.27
CA SER A 121 3.75 -2.94 12.28
C SER A 121 3.57 -1.64 11.47
N TYR A 122 2.72 -1.66 10.45
CA TYR A 122 2.50 -0.53 9.55
C TYR A 122 1.18 0.21 9.82
N LEU A 123 0.42 -0.20 10.85
CA LEU A 123 -0.91 0.35 11.11
C LEU A 123 -0.89 1.87 11.35
N GLU A 124 0.02 2.36 12.18
CA GLU A 124 0.11 3.80 12.49
C GLU A 124 0.60 4.61 11.29
N ALA A 125 1.62 4.11 10.58
CA ALA A 125 2.14 4.74 9.37
C ALA A 125 1.06 4.81 8.26
N ALA A 126 0.32 3.73 8.04
CA ALA A 126 -0.76 3.69 7.05
C ALA A 126 -1.90 4.63 7.41
N LYS A 127 -2.28 4.74 8.69
CA LYS A 127 -3.30 5.71 9.13
C LYS A 127 -2.86 7.14 8.88
N ALA A 128 -1.63 7.49 9.30
CA ALA A 128 -1.09 8.82 9.09
C ALA A 128 -1.07 9.20 7.60
N LEU A 129 -0.69 8.26 6.74
CA LEU A 129 -0.61 8.49 5.29
C LEU A 129 -1.98 8.74 4.64
N ILE A 130 -2.99 7.99 5.09
CA ILE A 130 -4.37 8.17 4.61
C ILE A 130 -4.93 9.50 5.12
N GLU A 131 -4.66 9.89 6.36
CA GLU A 131 -5.07 11.18 6.91
C GLU A 131 -4.43 12.35 6.15
N THR A 132 -3.13 12.29 5.84
CA THR A 132 -2.46 13.35 5.07
C THR A 132 -2.97 13.46 3.64
N ASN A 133 -3.29 12.34 2.99
CA ASN A 133 -3.80 12.33 1.62
C ASN A 133 -5.29 12.70 1.52
N MET A 134 -6.08 12.48 2.58
CA MET A 134 -7.50 12.88 2.64
C MET A 134 -7.68 14.37 3.02
N THR A 135 -6.65 15.02 3.57
CA THR A 135 -6.72 16.42 4.04
C THR A 135 -6.40 17.46 2.94
N TYR A 136 -5.98 17.03 1.74
CA TYR A 136 -5.79 17.93 0.59
C TYR A 136 -6.76 17.62 -0.56
N PRO A 137 -8.01 18.12 -0.51
CA PRO A 137 -8.67 18.59 -1.71
C PRO A 137 -8.23 20.04 -1.97
N GLU A 138 -7.54 20.28 -3.08
CA GLU A 138 -7.26 21.60 -3.67
C GLU A 138 -6.34 22.55 -2.87
N GLU A 139 -5.05 22.59 -3.25
CA GLU A 139 -4.31 23.85 -3.37
C GLU A 139 -3.11 23.62 -4.31
N PHE A 140 -3.40 23.54 -5.61
CA PHE A 140 -2.39 23.84 -6.62
C PHE A 140 -2.18 25.36 -6.59
N GLN A 141 -1.07 25.77 -5.99
CA GLN A 141 -0.49 27.10 -6.13
C GLN A 141 -0.12 27.38 -7.60
N GLU A 142 -0.54 28.51 -8.14
CA GLU A 142 0.29 29.31 -9.05
C GLU A 142 0.46 30.69 -8.42
N GLU A 143 1.57 30.89 -7.72
CA GLU A 143 2.08 32.20 -7.32
C GLU A 143 2.79 32.87 -8.51
N ASP A 144 2.44 34.15 -8.72
CA ASP A 144 3.29 35.29 -9.05
C ASP A 144 4.40 35.15 -10.13
N ARG A 145 4.21 35.88 -11.22
CA ARG A 145 5.31 36.55 -11.95
C ARG A 145 5.03 38.04 -12.05
N GLU A 146 5.86 38.81 -11.37
CA GLU A 146 5.96 40.27 -11.41
C GLU A 146 6.30 40.82 -12.82
N GLU A 147 5.66 41.96 -13.10
CA GLU A 147 6.13 43.18 -13.78
C GLU A 147 6.82 43.09 -15.16
N VAL A 148 6.12 43.63 -16.18
CA VAL A 148 6.74 44.56 -17.13
C VAL A 148 5.83 45.79 -17.26
N GLU A 149 6.35 46.93 -16.78
CA GLU A 149 5.84 48.27 -17.03
C GLU A 149 5.54 48.48 -18.53
N THR A 150 4.38 49.05 -18.84
CA THR A 150 4.31 50.11 -19.86
C THR A 150 3.21 51.09 -19.48
N GLN A 151 3.64 52.27 -19.06
CA GLN A 151 2.83 53.46 -18.89
C GLN A 151 2.14 53.83 -20.21
N THR A 152 0.83 54.03 -20.19
CA THR A 152 0.18 55.08 -20.99
C THR A 152 -1.10 55.55 -20.31
N ARG A 153 -0.92 56.63 -19.53
CA ARG A 153 -1.66 57.90 -19.59
C ARG A 153 -3.18 57.88 -19.43
N GLU A 154 -3.59 58.36 -18.25
CA GLU A 154 -4.85 59.00 -17.91
C GLU A 154 -5.39 59.91 -19.03
N GLU A 155 -6.68 59.83 -19.30
CA GLU A 155 -7.52 61.02 -19.35
C GLU A 155 -8.98 60.64 -19.07
N ASP A 156 -9.39 60.92 -17.83
CA ASP A 156 -10.76 61.23 -17.46
C ASP A 156 -11.40 62.20 -18.46
N THR A 157 -12.65 61.98 -18.83
CA THR A 157 -13.63 63.07 -18.93
C THR A 157 -15.05 62.52 -18.86
N GLU A 158 -15.55 62.59 -17.64
CA GLU A 158 -16.97 62.66 -17.29
C GLU A 158 -17.63 63.89 -17.97
N LYS A 159 -18.65 63.67 -18.81
CA LYS A 159 -19.75 64.62 -19.11
C LYS A 159 -21.00 63.78 -19.38
N LYS A 160 -21.97 63.71 -18.46
CA LYS A 160 -23.13 64.60 -18.28
C LYS A 160 -23.91 64.91 -19.57
N GLU A 161 -25.20 64.54 -19.52
CA GLU A 161 -26.37 65.19 -20.15
C GLU A 161 -26.33 65.28 -21.69
N GLU A 162 -27.37 64.93 -22.46
CA GLU A 162 -28.78 65.27 -22.34
C GLU A 162 -29.58 64.48 -23.42
N GLU A 163 -30.90 64.59 -23.37
CA GLU A 163 -31.94 64.03 -24.27
C GLU A 163 -31.70 64.12 -25.78
#